data_AF-A0A4R8QLI4-F1
#
_entry.id   AF-A0A4R8QLI4-F1
#
_cell.length_a   1.000
_cell.length_b   1.000
_cell.length_c   1.000
_cell.angle_alpha   90.00
_cell.angle_beta   90.00
_cell.angle_gamma   90.00
#
_symmetry.space_group_name_H-M   'P 1'
#
loop_
_entity.id
_entity.type
_entity.pdbx_description
1 polymer ?
#
loop_
_entity_poly.entity_id
_entity_poly.type
_entity_poly.pdbx_seq_one_letter_code
_entity_poly.pdbx_strand_id
1 'polypeptide(L)'
;MALSEQCFVDHLIEPVKLVEFSDCPSAKGDSGPTAYRLMDYERLDLFTKCNRNENYTYRLISICQRNSWRPLQITKSMLELLIDDFELDQSLWDLASCFYTRNMDVEEVFCMPYTEKRSGTVVEASYSIRYPEFKTEGDKWVLRQTGVYQRINLKTRQSFFILFNPMPNSKVSQAAEDWLLKKSQDVEYDPLWLHRIVLESYLPSWRSYIASLEKQFLPMAHETFSNFIEEPATLKPSHLTTLASMENRFLQIPAILASAEDVLHELSELHSLLRTHDSHTMLPSSAVDFANLRRRCGASSRAAMYLHKRAQTTAQLLANTLSFREQLDTRKQNESMLSLNKSVVFITTLTLLYLPPSFVATFFGMNFFDLDNENNRIISTPMIWIYIVCSILLTAATFFIYHMLLDGGPLGKRKLNLSSLKDWREMRLWVRRRSTFAEKQPLSVSDAC
;
A
#
# COMPACT_ATOMS: atom_id res chain seq x y z
N MET A 1 -21.22 -14.39 -11.60
CA MET A 1 -22.06 -13.92 -12.73
C MET A 1 -21.75 -12.47 -13.10
N ALA A 2 -21.68 -11.50 -12.17
CA ALA A 2 -21.35 -10.10 -12.50
C ALA A 2 -19.90 -9.86 -13.00
N LEU A 3 -18.92 -10.64 -12.55
CA LEU A 3 -17.52 -10.51 -12.98
C LEU A 3 -17.28 -11.03 -14.41
N SER A 4 -17.98 -12.09 -14.83
CA SER A 4 -17.74 -12.71 -16.14
C SER A 4 -18.14 -11.81 -17.31
N GLU A 5 -19.16 -10.95 -17.15
CA GLU A 5 -19.56 -9.99 -18.19
C GLU A 5 -18.54 -8.84 -18.35
N GLN A 6 -17.74 -8.55 -17.32
CA GLN A 6 -16.78 -7.46 -17.34
C GLN A 6 -15.40 -7.86 -17.90
N CYS A 7 -15.19 -9.15 -18.19
CA CYS A 7 -13.95 -9.70 -18.73
C CYS A 7 -13.89 -9.69 -20.27
N PHE A 8 -15.05 -9.63 -20.92
CA PHE A 8 -15.19 -9.78 -22.37
C PHE A 8 -15.79 -8.54 -23.00
N VAL A 9 -15.50 -8.35 -24.29
CA VAL A 9 -16.10 -7.30 -25.10
C VAL A 9 -17.25 -7.85 -25.94
N ASP A 10 -18.22 -7.00 -26.27
CA ASP A 10 -19.29 -7.35 -27.21
C ASP A 10 -18.78 -7.39 -28.66
N HIS A 11 -17.82 -6.51 -28.99
CA HIS A 11 -17.18 -6.42 -30.29
C HIS A 11 -15.68 -6.17 -30.15
N LEU A 12 -14.89 -6.79 -31.02
CA LEU A 12 -13.44 -6.64 -31.03
C LEU A 12 -13.05 -5.32 -31.69
N ILE A 13 -12.12 -4.61 -31.06
CA ILE A 13 -11.45 -3.44 -31.65
C ILE A 13 -10.03 -3.83 -32.08
N GLU A 14 -9.38 -4.69 -31.30
CA GLU A 14 -8.09 -5.29 -31.63
C GLU A 14 -8.27 -6.74 -32.07
N PRO A 15 -7.49 -7.24 -33.05
CA PRO A 15 -7.56 -8.61 -33.50
C PRO A 15 -7.04 -9.58 -32.45
N VAL A 16 -7.67 -10.75 -32.38
CA VAL A 16 -7.02 -11.96 -31.84
C VAL A 16 -5.97 -12.39 -32.86
N LYS A 17 -4.71 -12.39 -32.46
CA LYS A 17 -3.61 -12.82 -33.31
C LYS A 17 -3.38 -14.30 -33.11
N LEU A 18 -3.28 -15.06 -34.19
CA LEU A 18 -3.01 -16.48 -34.16
C LEU A 18 -1.78 -16.77 -35.02
N VAL A 19 -0.82 -17.52 -34.48
CA VAL A 19 0.39 -17.91 -35.21
C VAL A 19 0.57 -19.41 -35.08
N GLU A 20 0.69 -20.10 -36.21
CA GLU A 20 0.93 -21.53 -36.28
C GLU A 20 2.29 -21.80 -36.89
N PHE A 21 2.97 -22.80 -36.35
CA PHE A 21 4.22 -23.32 -36.88
C PHE A 21 4.11 -24.84 -36.98
N SER A 22 4.46 -25.38 -38.15
CA SER A 22 4.50 -26.81 -38.42
C SER A 22 5.84 -27.19 -39.04
N ASP A 23 6.47 -28.24 -38.51
CA ASP A 23 7.71 -28.80 -39.07
C ASP A 23 7.46 -29.58 -40.37
N CYS A 24 6.21 -29.92 -40.69
CA CYS A 24 5.87 -30.67 -41.89
C CYS A 24 5.46 -29.68 -43.01
N PRO A 25 6.06 -29.75 -44.22
CA PRO A 25 5.64 -28.89 -45.31
C PRO A 25 4.16 -29.17 -45.61
N SER A 26 3.33 -28.13 -45.51
CA SER A 26 1.96 -28.24 -45.99
C SER A 26 1.98 -28.65 -47.46
N ALA A 27 0.93 -29.30 -47.96
CA ALA A 27 0.78 -29.62 -49.38
C ALA A 27 0.85 -28.38 -50.30
N LYS A 28 0.91 -27.16 -49.74
CA LYS A 28 1.03 -25.86 -50.41
C LYS A 28 2.46 -25.32 -50.50
N GLY A 29 3.47 -26.03 -50.00
CA GLY A 29 4.89 -25.67 -50.22
C GLY A 29 5.46 -24.53 -49.39
N ASP A 30 4.68 -23.91 -48.48
CA ASP A 30 5.19 -22.95 -47.50
C ASP A 30 5.57 -23.68 -46.20
N SER A 31 6.87 -23.88 -45.99
CA SER A 31 7.44 -24.26 -44.69
C SER A 31 7.79 -22.98 -43.93
N GLY A 32 6.79 -22.36 -43.31
CA GLY A 32 6.95 -21.12 -42.55
C GLY A 32 5.78 -20.89 -41.58
N PRO A 33 5.97 -20.07 -40.54
CA PRO A 33 4.90 -19.77 -39.60
C PRO A 33 3.79 -18.99 -40.31
N THR A 34 2.54 -19.45 -40.16
CA THR A 34 1.37 -18.79 -40.72
C THR A 34 0.71 -17.93 -39.65
N ALA A 35 0.54 -16.64 -39.92
CA ALA A 35 -0.06 -15.69 -38.99
C ALA A 35 -1.44 -15.21 -39.48
N TYR A 36 -2.44 -15.33 -38.62
CA TYR A 36 -3.82 -14.92 -38.86
C TYR A 36 -4.22 -13.81 -37.90
N ARG A 37 -5.06 -12.89 -38.37
CA ARG A 37 -5.69 -11.84 -37.55
C ARG A 37 -7.20 -12.02 -37.60
N LEU A 38 -7.78 -12.42 -36.49
CA LEU A 38 -9.19 -12.77 -36.37
C LEU A 38 -9.92 -11.62 -35.66
N MET A 39 -10.94 -11.05 -36.31
CA MET A 39 -11.67 -9.87 -35.81
C MET A 39 -13.10 -10.21 -35.37
N ASP A 40 -13.56 -11.42 -35.68
CA ASP A 40 -14.96 -11.79 -35.64
C ASP A 40 -15.10 -13.30 -35.41
N TYR A 41 -16.24 -13.68 -34.84
CA TYR A 41 -16.57 -15.05 -34.50
C TYR A 41 -16.57 -15.97 -35.74
N GLU A 42 -17.13 -15.51 -36.86
CA GLU A 42 -17.25 -16.31 -38.09
C GLU A 42 -15.88 -16.73 -38.65
N ARG A 43 -14.89 -15.82 -38.65
CA ARG A 43 -13.53 -16.17 -39.08
C ARG A 43 -12.84 -17.12 -38.13
N LEU A 44 -13.09 -16.99 -36.82
CA LEU A 44 -12.55 -17.92 -35.84
C LEU A 44 -13.17 -19.31 -36.00
N ASP A 45 -14.49 -19.42 -36.16
CA ASP A 45 -15.22 -20.68 -36.39
C ASP A 45 -14.82 -21.36 -37.71
N LEU A 46 -14.66 -20.59 -38.79
CA LEU A 46 -14.12 -21.11 -40.05
C LEU A 46 -12.70 -21.64 -39.86
N PHE A 47 -11.87 -20.92 -39.11
CA PHE A 47 -10.50 -21.33 -38.84
C PHE A 47 -10.45 -22.62 -38.00
N THR A 48 -11.18 -22.69 -36.89
CA THR A 48 -11.18 -23.88 -36.03
C THR A 48 -11.66 -25.10 -36.79
N LYS A 49 -12.71 -24.98 -37.61
CA LYS A 49 -13.22 -26.07 -38.45
C LYS A 49 -12.22 -26.54 -39.52
N CYS A 50 -11.51 -25.62 -40.18
CA CYS A 50 -10.53 -25.98 -41.21
C CYS A 50 -9.26 -26.59 -40.60
N ASN A 51 -8.79 -26.05 -39.48
CA ASN A 51 -7.45 -26.34 -38.95
C ASN A 51 -7.47 -27.22 -37.68
N ARG A 52 -8.62 -27.80 -37.30
CA ARG A 52 -8.75 -28.69 -36.13
C ARG A 52 -7.80 -29.88 -36.19
N ASN A 53 -7.64 -30.44 -37.38
CA ASN A 53 -6.88 -31.66 -37.65
C ASN A 53 -5.53 -31.42 -38.32
N GLU A 54 -5.14 -30.16 -38.54
CA GLU A 54 -3.83 -29.86 -39.12
C GLU A 54 -2.73 -30.18 -38.11
N ASN A 55 -1.64 -30.78 -38.58
CA ASN A 55 -0.51 -31.11 -37.74
C ASN A 55 0.35 -29.86 -37.54
N TYR A 56 0.47 -29.39 -36.31
CA TYR A 56 1.29 -28.22 -35.93
C TYR A 56 2.24 -28.59 -34.80
N THR A 57 3.42 -27.99 -34.77
CA THR A 57 4.36 -28.12 -33.65
C THR A 57 4.04 -27.09 -32.56
N TYR A 58 3.81 -25.83 -32.97
CA TYR A 58 3.40 -24.75 -32.08
C TYR A 58 2.17 -24.02 -32.61
N ARG A 59 1.20 -23.76 -31.73
CA ARG A 59 0.07 -22.87 -32.01
C ARG A 59 -0.01 -21.83 -30.89
N LEU A 60 0.13 -20.56 -31.24
CA LEU A 60 0.03 -19.44 -30.31
C LEU A 60 -1.19 -18.60 -30.64
N ILE A 61 -2.08 -18.41 -29.66
CA ILE A 61 -3.16 -17.43 -29.71
C ILE A 61 -2.81 -16.29 -28.75
N SER A 62 -2.64 -15.09 -29.29
CA SER A 62 -2.35 -13.87 -28.53
C SER A 62 -3.60 -12.99 -28.49
N ILE A 63 -4.13 -12.79 -27.29
CA ILE A 63 -5.30 -11.96 -27.01
C ILE A 63 -4.82 -10.81 -26.13
N CYS A 64 -5.10 -9.57 -26.51
CA CYS A 64 -4.67 -8.39 -25.76
C CYS A 64 -5.83 -7.69 -25.06
N GLN A 65 -5.54 -6.97 -23.99
CA GLN A 65 -6.36 -5.85 -23.54
C GLN A 65 -5.94 -4.60 -24.33
N ARG A 66 -6.80 -3.58 -24.43
CA ARG A 66 -6.40 -2.27 -24.99
C ARG A 66 -5.50 -1.48 -24.03
N ASN A 67 -5.73 -1.67 -22.73
CA ASN A 67 -4.87 -1.24 -21.64
C ASN A 67 -5.14 -2.15 -20.42
N SER A 68 -4.29 -2.10 -19.40
CA SER A 68 -4.34 -3.01 -18.25
C SER A 68 -5.64 -3.00 -17.43
N TRP A 69 -6.54 -2.02 -17.65
CA TRP A 69 -7.81 -1.87 -16.92
C TRP A 69 -9.05 -2.13 -17.79
N ARG A 70 -8.87 -2.58 -19.03
CA ARG A 70 -9.95 -2.92 -19.98
C ARG A 70 -10.10 -4.42 -20.12
N PRO A 71 -11.28 -4.94 -20.50
CA PRO A 71 -11.45 -6.36 -20.77
C PRO A 71 -10.55 -6.85 -21.91
N LEU A 72 -10.39 -8.17 -21.99
CA LEU A 72 -9.71 -8.83 -23.11
C LEU A 72 -10.46 -8.54 -24.42
N GLN A 73 -9.70 -8.35 -25.51
CA GLN A 73 -10.24 -8.15 -26.86
C GLN A 73 -10.65 -9.49 -27.48
N ILE A 74 -11.61 -10.15 -26.84
CA ILE A 74 -12.28 -11.37 -27.28
C ILE A 74 -13.70 -11.37 -26.72
N THR A 75 -14.66 -11.89 -27.48
CA THR A 75 -16.02 -12.08 -26.98
C THR A 75 -16.12 -13.38 -26.17
N LYS A 76 -17.12 -13.48 -25.29
CA LYS A 76 -17.34 -14.71 -24.52
C LYS A 76 -17.53 -15.93 -25.42
N SER A 77 -18.32 -15.79 -26.49
CA SER A 77 -18.59 -16.87 -27.45
C SER A 77 -17.35 -17.29 -28.24
N MET A 78 -16.44 -16.36 -28.53
CA MET A 78 -15.15 -16.71 -29.16
C MET A 78 -14.27 -17.51 -28.20
N LEU A 79 -14.24 -17.17 -26.90
CA LEU A 79 -13.48 -17.95 -25.92
C LEU A 79 -14.10 -19.33 -25.66
N GLU A 80 -15.44 -19.41 -25.58
CA GLU A 80 -16.18 -20.69 -25.51
C GLU A 80 -15.82 -21.59 -26.70
N LEU A 81 -15.84 -21.04 -27.92
CA LEU A 81 -15.46 -21.76 -29.13
C LEU A 81 -14.02 -22.29 -29.06
N LEU A 82 -13.06 -21.50 -28.57
CA LEU A 82 -11.67 -21.94 -28.40
C LEU A 82 -11.56 -23.11 -27.42
N ILE A 83 -12.29 -23.06 -26.31
CA ILE A 83 -12.27 -24.08 -25.27
C ILE A 83 -12.86 -25.39 -25.80
N ASP A 84 -14.02 -25.29 -26.46
CA ASP A 84 -14.76 -26.45 -26.94
C ASP A 84 -14.06 -27.12 -28.14
N ASP A 85 -13.60 -26.35 -29.13
CA ASP A 85 -13.02 -26.91 -30.36
C ASP A 85 -11.62 -27.50 -30.14
N PHE A 86 -10.82 -26.90 -29.24
CA PHE A 86 -9.48 -27.37 -28.92
C PHE A 86 -9.42 -28.25 -27.66
N GLU A 87 -10.56 -28.56 -27.05
CA GLU A 87 -10.68 -29.40 -25.85
C GLU A 87 -9.77 -28.91 -24.71
N LEU A 88 -9.85 -27.61 -24.43
CA LEU A 88 -9.05 -26.95 -23.38
C LEU A 88 -9.71 -27.11 -22.01
N ASP A 89 -8.91 -27.09 -20.95
CA ASP A 89 -9.39 -27.14 -19.59
C ASP A 89 -10.13 -25.85 -19.14
N GLN A 90 -11.03 -26.01 -18.18
CA GLN A 90 -11.79 -24.89 -17.62
C GLN A 90 -10.93 -23.86 -16.87
N SER A 91 -9.70 -24.18 -16.46
CA SER A 91 -8.76 -23.22 -15.87
C SER A 91 -8.47 -22.01 -16.78
N LEU A 92 -8.76 -22.11 -18.09
CA LEU A 92 -8.71 -20.94 -18.97
C LEU A 92 -9.74 -19.86 -18.59
N TRP A 93 -10.91 -20.24 -18.08
CA TRP A 93 -11.91 -19.29 -17.56
C TRP A 93 -11.40 -18.57 -16.33
N ASP A 94 -10.74 -19.29 -15.42
CA ASP A 94 -10.15 -18.71 -14.22
C ASP A 94 -9.03 -17.73 -14.60
N LEU A 95 -8.21 -18.08 -15.59
CA LEU A 95 -7.18 -17.18 -16.11
C LEU A 95 -7.79 -15.93 -16.75
N ALA A 96 -8.82 -16.08 -17.58
CA ALA A 96 -9.50 -14.95 -18.23
C ALA A 96 -10.20 -14.05 -17.20
N SER A 97 -10.67 -14.61 -16.08
CA SER A 97 -11.32 -13.87 -15.00
C SER A 97 -10.42 -12.82 -14.34
N CYS A 98 -9.09 -12.96 -14.48
CA CYS A 98 -8.13 -11.99 -13.98
C CYS A 98 -8.12 -10.66 -14.78
N PHE A 99 -8.70 -10.64 -15.98
CA PHE A 99 -8.60 -9.54 -16.95
C PHE A 99 -9.96 -8.90 -17.20
N TYR A 100 -10.33 -7.96 -16.34
CA TYR A 100 -11.64 -7.31 -16.35
C TYR A 100 -11.55 -5.79 -16.33
N THR A 101 -12.70 -5.13 -16.51
CA THR A 101 -12.81 -3.68 -16.38
C THR A 101 -12.54 -3.26 -14.94
N ARG A 102 -11.49 -2.45 -14.73
CA ARG A 102 -11.11 -1.95 -13.39
C ARG A 102 -11.34 -0.43 -13.30
N ASN A 103 -11.99 -0.01 -12.23
CA ASN A 103 -12.16 1.40 -11.86
C ASN A 103 -11.31 1.80 -10.64
N MET A 104 -10.75 0.80 -9.94
CA MET A 104 -9.86 0.93 -8.80
C MET A 104 -8.81 -0.18 -8.87
N ASP A 105 -7.71 -0.02 -8.16
CA ASP A 105 -6.67 -1.03 -8.03
C ASP A 105 -7.14 -2.14 -7.06
N VAL A 106 -8.11 -2.94 -7.50
CA VAL A 106 -8.52 -4.17 -6.82
C VAL A 106 -7.55 -5.29 -7.17
N GLU A 107 -7.42 -6.28 -6.29
CA GLU A 107 -6.52 -7.42 -6.50
C GLU A 107 -5.07 -6.98 -6.71
N GLU A 108 -4.59 -5.97 -5.97
CA GLU A 108 -3.29 -5.31 -6.20
C GLU A 108 -2.11 -6.29 -6.34
N VAL A 109 -2.12 -7.35 -5.54
CA VAL A 109 -1.05 -8.37 -5.48
C VAL A 109 -1.47 -9.73 -6.03
N PHE A 110 -2.75 -9.93 -6.37
CA PHE A 110 -3.24 -11.24 -6.79
C PHE A 110 -2.71 -11.60 -8.18
N CYS A 111 -2.13 -12.79 -8.26
CA CYS A 111 -1.75 -13.49 -9.47
C CYS A 111 -2.38 -14.88 -9.39
N MET A 112 -3.07 -15.31 -10.46
CA MET A 112 -3.48 -16.71 -10.58
C MET A 112 -2.25 -17.62 -10.42
N PRO A 113 -2.27 -18.56 -9.46
CA PRO A 113 -1.16 -19.46 -9.20
C PRO A 113 -0.96 -20.42 -10.38
N TYR A 114 0.23 -21.03 -10.43
CA TYR A 114 0.47 -22.11 -11.37
C TYR A 114 -0.51 -23.25 -11.11
N THR A 115 -1.34 -23.54 -12.10
CA THR A 115 -2.36 -24.58 -12.06
C THR A 115 -2.05 -25.56 -13.17
N GLU A 116 -1.91 -26.83 -12.81
CA GLU A 116 -1.57 -27.88 -13.75
C GLU A 116 -2.60 -29.01 -13.69
N LYS A 117 -2.98 -29.50 -14.87
CA LYS A 117 -3.85 -30.67 -15.01
C LYS A 117 -3.21 -31.67 -15.94
N ARG A 118 -3.19 -32.93 -15.52
CA ARG A 118 -2.64 -34.05 -16.28
C ARG A 118 -3.75 -35.00 -16.68
N SER A 119 -3.85 -35.29 -17.97
CA SER A 119 -4.79 -36.27 -18.53
C SER A 119 -4.06 -37.16 -19.53
N GLY A 120 -3.54 -38.29 -19.04
CA GLY A 120 -2.79 -39.25 -19.86
C GLY A 120 -1.53 -38.62 -20.48
N THR A 121 -1.53 -38.43 -21.79
CA THR A 121 -0.42 -37.81 -22.54
C THR A 121 -0.55 -36.29 -22.68
N VAL A 122 -1.60 -35.69 -22.14
CA VAL A 122 -1.86 -34.25 -22.23
C VAL A 122 -1.55 -33.61 -20.87
N VAL A 123 -0.76 -32.53 -20.90
CA VAL A 123 -0.44 -31.69 -19.76
C VAL A 123 -0.91 -30.28 -20.06
N GLU A 124 -1.76 -29.73 -19.20
CA GLU A 124 -2.26 -28.37 -19.30
C GLU A 124 -1.77 -27.56 -18.11
N ALA A 125 -1.25 -26.37 -18.36
CA ALA A 125 -0.69 -25.49 -17.35
C ALA A 125 -1.16 -24.05 -17.58
N SER A 126 -1.57 -23.37 -16.53
CA SER A 126 -1.98 -21.96 -16.58
C SER A 126 -1.45 -21.19 -15.39
N TYR A 127 -1.13 -19.92 -15.61
CA TYR A 127 -0.76 -18.98 -14.56
C TYR A 127 -0.87 -17.54 -15.04
N SER A 128 -0.85 -16.60 -14.10
CA SER A 128 -0.61 -15.19 -14.42
C SER A 128 0.57 -14.66 -13.64
N ILE A 129 1.25 -13.67 -14.20
CA ILE A 129 2.31 -12.92 -13.52
C ILE A 129 2.01 -11.44 -13.55
N ARG A 130 2.41 -10.74 -12.48
CA ARG A 130 2.46 -9.28 -12.44
C ARG A 130 3.88 -8.79 -12.44
N TYR A 131 4.09 -7.66 -13.11
CA TYR A 131 5.42 -7.10 -13.28
C TYR A 131 5.36 -5.58 -13.49
N PRO A 132 6.42 -4.86 -13.11
CA PRO A 132 6.56 -3.46 -13.40
C PRO A 132 7.06 -3.27 -14.84
N GLU A 133 6.43 -2.33 -15.54
CA GLU A 133 6.84 -1.88 -16.85
C GLU A 133 7.03 -0.36 -16.83
N PHE A 134 8.13 0.09 -17.41
CA PHE A 134 8.44 1.52 -17.48
C PHE A 134 7.80 2.12 -18.74
N LYS A 135 6.91 3.10 -18.55
CA LYS A 135 6.27 3.85 -19.64
C LYS A 135 7.07 5.11 -19.95
N THR A 136 7.72 5.13 -21.11
CA THR A 136 8.54 6.25 -21.60
C THR A 136 7.74 7.53 -21.78
N GLU A 137 6.53 7.46 -22.32
CA GLU A 137 5.65 8.62 -22.60
C GLU A 137 5.24 9.42 -21.35
N GLY A 138 5.42 8.88 -20.14
CA GLY A 138 5.06 9.57 -18.91
C GLY A 138 6.08 9.42 -17.79
N ASP A 139 7.29 8.97 -18.12
CA ASP A 139 8.40 8.72 -17.18
C ASP A 139 7.94 8.02 -15.88
N LYS A 140 7.08 7.00 -16.05
CA LYS A 140 6.39 6.37 -14.92
C LYS A 140 6.41 4.86 -15.00
N TRP A 141 6.56 4.24 -13.84
CA TRP A 141 6.39 2.81 -13.68
C TRP A 141 4.92 2.45 -13.49
N VAL A 142 4.46 1.43 -14.20
CA VAL A 142 3.11 0.86 -14.05
C VAL A 142 3.23 -0.63 -13.79
N LEU A 143 2.38 -1.17 -12.92
CA LEU A 143 2.23 -2.61 -12.76
C LEU A 143 1.29 -3.13 -13.85
N ARG A 144 1.70 -4.19 -14.52
CA ARG A 144 0.90 -4.89 -15.54
C ARG A 144 0.78 -6.36 -15.18
N GLN A 145 -0.16 -7.03 -15.82
CA GLN A 145 -0.42 -8.45 -15.65
C GLN A 145 -0.44 -9.12 -17.02
N THR A 146 0.15 -10.31 -17.12
CA THR A 146 0.09 -11.19 -18.30
C THR A 146 -0.33 -12.57 -17.86
N GLY A 147 -1.14 -13.24 -18.65
CA GLY A 147 -1.59 -14.61 -18.42
C GLY A 147 -1.01 -15.54 -19.48
N VAL A 148 -0.61 -16.73 -19.07
CA VAL A 148 -0.15 -17.78 -19.98
C VAL A 148 -0.93 -19.04 -19.71
N TYR A 149 -1.53 -19.58 -20.77
CA TYR A 149 -2.09 -20.92 -20.80
C TYR A 149 -1.28 -21.76 -21.78
N GLN A 150 -1.02 -23.00 -21.40
CA GLN A 150 -0.32 -23.97 -22.21
C GLN A 150 -1.06 -25.30 -22.16
N ARG A 151 -1.13 -25.97 -23.32
CA ARG A 151 -1.50 -27.37 -23.45
C ARG A 151 -0.43 -28.09 -24.27
N ILE A 152 0.18 -29.12 -23.69
CA ILE A 152 1.19 -29.96 -24.32
C ILE A 152 0.59 -31.33 -24.55
N ASN A 153 0.71 -31.86 -25.77
CA ASN A 153 0.49 -33.27 -26.04
C ASN A 153 1.84 -33.99 -26.20
N LEU A 154 2.21 -34.76 -25.18
CA LEU A 154 3.49 -35.48 -25.09
C LEU A 154 3.65 -36.54 -26.18
N LYS A 155 2.56 -37.08 -26.72
CA LYS A 155 2.59 -38.11 -27.76
C LYS A 155 2.82 -37.51 -29.15
N THR A 156 2.15 -36.40 -29.45
CA THR A 156 2.20 -35.76 -30.77
C THR A 156 3.24 -34.64 -30.86
N ARG A 157 3.86 -34.25 -29.73
CA ARG A 157 4.78 -33.10 -29.61
C ARG A 157 4.14 -31.79 -30.10
N GLN A 158 2.86 -31.62 -29.83
CA GLN A 158 2.12 -30.41 -30.17
C GLN A 158 2.00 -29.54 -28.92
N SER A 159 2.40 -28.28 -29.03
CA SER A 159 2.25 -27.30 -27.96
C SER A 159 1.31 -26.18 -28.38
N PHE A 160 0.23 -26.05 -27.65
CA PHE A 160 -0.78 -25.01 -27.81
C PHE A 160 -0.64 -23.98 -26.70
N PHE A 161 -0.66 -22.71 -27.05
CA PHE A 161 -0.50 -21.60 -26.12
C PHE A 161 -1.58 -20.55 -26.31
N ILE A 162 -2.06 -20.01 -25.19
CA ILE A 162 -2.81 -18.76 -25.17
C ILE A 162 -2.05 -17.76 -24.30
N LEU A 163 -1.79 -16.59 -24.87
CA LEU A 163 -1.11 -15.48 -24.21
C LEU A 163 -2.08 -14.31 -24.04
N PHE A 164 -2.33 -13.91 -22.80
CA PHE A 164 -3.11 -12.73 -22.46
C PHE A 164 -2.19 -11.54 -22.21
N ASN A 165 -2.22 -10.57 -23.11
CA ASN A 165 -1.35 -9.39 -23.10
C ASN A 165 -2.06 -8.17 -22.48
N PRO A 166 -1.35 -7.32 -21.71
CA PRO A 166 -1.93 -6.12 -21.08
C PRO A 166 -2.16 -4.96 -22.05
N MET A 167 -1.59 -5.04 -23.26
CA MET A 167 -1.73 -4.04 -24.31
C MET A 167 -1.46 -4.67 -25.69
N PRO A 168 -1.92 -4.05 -26.79
CA PRO A 168 -1.56 -4.47 -28.13
C PRO A 168 -0.06 -4.34 -28.35
N ASN A 169 0.52 -5.28 -29.12
CA ASN A 169 1.94 -5.29 -29.47
C ASN A 169 2.87 -5.17 -28.26
N SER A 170 2.55 -5.86 -27.16
CA SER A 170 3.42 -5.96 -25.99
C SER A 170 4.81 -6.46 -26.37
N LYS A 171 5.83 -6.15 -25.55
CA LYS A 171 7.21 -6.62 -25.73
C LYS A 171 7.26 -8.15 -25.93
N VAL A 172 6.50 -8.91 -25.15
CA VAL A 172 6.46 -10.37 -25.25
C VAL A 172 5.71 -10.83 -26.49
N SER A 173 4.60 -10.19 -26.88
CA SER A 173 3.91 -10.54 -28.14
C SER A 173 4.85 -10.40 -29.33
N GLN A 174 5.61 -9.30 -29.40
CA GLN A 174 6.61 -9.09 -30.46
C GLN A 174 7.74 -10.12 -30.39
N ALA A 175 8.30 -10.35 -29.19
CA ALA A 175 9.38 -11.33 -29.02
C ALA A 175 8.93 -12.77 -29.35
N ALA A 176 7.68 -13.13 -29.06
CA ALA A 176 7.11 -14.43 -29.39
C ALA A 176 6.87 -14.60 -30.90
N GLU A 177 6.33 -13.57 -31.56
CA GLU A 177 6.19 -13.52 -33.02
C GLU A 177 7.57 -13.66 -33.69
N ASP A 178 8.57 -12.88 -33.24
CA ASP A 178 9.95 -12.93 -33.73
C ASP A 178 10.61 -14.30 -33.50
N TRP A 179 10.35 -14.92 -32.35
CA TRP A 179 10.88 -16.25 -32.02
C TRP A 179 10.32 -17.30 -32.97
N LEU A 180 9.01 -17.31 -33.21
CA LEU A 180 8.36 -18.24 -34.14
C LEU A 180 8.85 -18.02 -35.59
N LEU A 181 9.07 -16.77 -35.99
CA LEU A 181 9.65 -16.44 -37.31
C LEU A 181 11.07 -16.97 -37.48
N LYS A 182 11.93 -16.82 -36.46
CA LYS A 182 13.33 -17.29 -36.48
C LYS A 182 13.47 -18.80 -36.32
N LYS A 183 12.58 -19.44 -35.57
CA LYS A 183 12.58 -20.89 -35.28
C LYS A 183 12.43 -21.75 -36.54
N SER A 184 11.91 -21.18 -37.64
CA SER A 184 11.87 -21.81 -38.97
C SER A 184 13.23 -22.33 -39.47
N GLN A 185 14.34 -21.94 -38.84
CA GLN A 185 15.69 -22.31 -39.24
C GLN A 185 16.40 -23.32 -38.30
N ASP A 186 15.86 -23.64 -37.11
CA ASP A 186 16.58 -24.42 -36.08
C ASP A 186 15.68 -25.46 -35.37
N VAL A 187 16.01 -26.75 -35.52
CA VAL A 187 15.09 -27.92 -35.52
C VAL A 187 14.72 -28.48 -34.13
N GLU A 188 15.00 -27.80 -33.02
CA GLU A 188 14.75 -28.36 -31.68
C GLU A 188 13.38 -27.97 -31.09
N TYR A 189 12.55 -28.98 -30.79
CA TYR A 189 11.30 -28.82 -30.05
C TYR A 189 11.58 -28.38 -28.60
N ASP A 190 11.13 -27.19 -28.24
CA ASP A 190 11.22 -26.61 -26.90
C ASP A 190 9.80 -26.30 -26.41
N PRO A 191 9.16 -27.16 -25.62
CA PRO A 191 7.81 -26.90 -25.13
C PRO A 191 7.73 -25.73 -24.15
N LEU A 192 8.84 -25.23 -23.58
CA LEU A 192 8.81 -24.19 -22.54
C LEU A 192 9.23 -22.80 -23.06
N TRP A 193 9.38 -22.66 -24.37
CA TRP A 193 9.89 -21.45 -25.02
C TRP A 193 9.12 -20.18 -24.61
N LEU A 194 7.78 -20.23 -24.61
CA LEU A 194 6.95 -19.06 -24.35
C LEU A 194 7.08 -18.61 -22.90
N HIS A 195 7.09 -19.56 -21.97
CA HIS A 195 7.28 -19.29 -20.54
C HIS A 195 8.60 -18.57 -20.29
N ARG A 196 9.67 -19.04 -20.94
CA ARG A 196 10.99 -18.41 -20.88
C ARG A 196 10.95 -16.97 -21.38
N ILE A 197 10.40 -16.72 -22.57
CA ILE A 197 10.29 -15.38 -23.15
C ILE A 197 9.50 -14.45 -22.22
N VAL A 198 8.37 -14.91 -21.67
CA VAL A 198 7.52 -14.13 -20.75
C VAL A 198 8.30 -13.74 -19.50
N LEU A 199 8.91 -14.72 -18.82
CA LEU A 199 9.54 -14.53 -17.51
C LEU A 199 10.86 -13.72 -17.64
N GLU A 200 11.68 -14.01 -18.65
CA GLU A 200 12.92 -13.27 -18.92
C GLU A 200 12.65 -11.83 -19.38
N SER A 201 11.54 -11.59 -20.08
CA SER A 201 11.22 -10.24 -20.55
C SER A 201 10.81 -9.29 -19.43
N TYR A 202 10.18 -9.81 -18.37
CA TYR A 202 9.47 -8.99 -17.39
C TYR A 202 10.01 -9.07 -15.96
N LEU A 203 10.44 -10.23 -15.46
CA LEU A 203 10.95 -10.35 -14.09
C LEU A 203 12.21 -9.50 -13.80
N PRO A 204 13.16 -9.31 -14.74
CA PRO A 204 14.30 -8.43 -14.54
C PRO A 204 13.96 -6.99 -14.13
N SER A 205 12.80 -6.49 -14.56
CA SER A 205 12.38 -5.09 -14.37
C SER A 205 12.15 -4.74 -12.90
N TRP A 206 11.90 -5.73 -12.03
CA TRP A 206 11.68 -5.53 -10.60
C TRP A 206 12.84 -4.81 -9.92
N ARG A 207 14.08 -5.11 -10.28
CA ARG A 207 15.26 -4.45 -9.71
C ARG A 207 15.24 -2.94 -9.98
N SER A 208 14.98 -2.55 -11.22
CA SER A 208 14.94 -1.13 -11.63
C SER A 208 13.73 -0.41 -11.04
N TYR A 209 12.60 -1.10 -10.93
CA TYR A 209 11.42 -0.56 -10.25
C TYR A 209 11.71 -0.27 -8.78
N ILE A 210 12.25 -1.23 -8.03
CA ILE A 210 12.62 -1.07 -6.61
C ILE A 210 13.63 0.07 -6.45
N ALA A 211 14.65 0.15 -7.30
CA ALA A 211 15.63 1.24 -7.26
C ALA A 211 14.98 2.61 -7.50
N SER A 212 13.95 2.69 -8.35
CA SER A 212 13.20 3.94 -8.57
C SER A 212 12.38 4.35 -7.35
N LEU A 213 11.80 3.39 -6.63
CA LEU A 213 11.10 3.63 -5.36
C LEU A 213 12.07 4.09 -4.28
N GLU A 214 13.20 3.41 -4.17
CA GLU A 214 14.27 3.74 -3.22
C GLU A 214 14.79 5.16 -3.46
N LYS A 215 15.02 5.56 -4.72
CA LYS A 215 15.44 6.92 -5.08
C LYS A 215 14.45 7.99 -4.63
N GLN A 216 13.16 7.69 -4.64
CA GLN A 216 12.13 8.61 -4.13
C GLN A 216 12.05 8.59 -2.59
N PHE A 217 12.26 7.43 -1.98
CA PHE A 217 12.20 7.24 -0.53
C PHE A 217 13.40 7.86 0.21
N LEU A 218 14.62 7.69 -0.30
CA LEU A 218 15.85 8.06 0.41
C LEU A 218 15.88 9.54 0.83
N PRO A 219 15.59 10.54 -0.04
CA PRO A 219 15.63 11.95 0.37
C PRO A 219 14.70 12.24 1.55
N MET A 220 13.48 11.71 1.52
CA MET A 220 12.51 11.89 2.59
C MET A 220 12.95 11.24 3.90
N ALA A 221 13.56 10.05 3.81
CA ALA A 221 14.11 9.39 4.99
C ALA A 221 15.22 10.23 5.64
N HIS A 222 16.18 10.72 4.85
CA HIS A 222 17.28 11.55 5.37
C HIS A 222 16.76 12.87 5.95
N GLU A 223 15.83 13.55 5.27
CA GLU A 223 15.20 14.77 5.77
C GLU A 223 14.51 14.54 7.12
N THR A 224 13.78 13.43 7.26
CA THR A 224 13.13 13.05 8.53
C THR A 224 14.16 12.87 9.66
N PHE A 225 15.29 12.22 9.38
CA PHE A 225 16.35 12.03 10.37
C PHE A 225 17.08 13.33 10.73
N SER A 226 17.39 14.19 9.75
CA SER A 226 18.05 15.47 10.00
C SER A 226 17.17 16.42 10.82
N ASN A 227 15.89 16.54 10.48
CA ASN A 227 14.95 17.40 11.22
C ASN A 227 14.66 16.90 12.64
N PHE A 228 14.86 15.61 12.93
CA PHE A 228 14.81 15.10 14.29
C PHE A 228 15.98 15.60 15.16
N ILE A 229 17.15 15.82 14.55
CA ILE A 229 18.39 16.18 15.26
C ILE A 229 18.56 17.69 15.41
N GLU A 230 18.32 18.46 14.33
CA GLU A 230 18.81 19.85 14.24
C GLU A 230 17.76 20.89 14.62
N GLU A 231 16.53 20.82 14.09
CA GLU A 231 15.39 21.66 14.49
C GLU A 231 14.11 21.20 13.77
N PRO A 232 13.02 20.83 14.46
CA PRO A 232 11.83 20.19 13.86
C PRO A 232 10.90 21.15 13.07
N ALA A 233 11.43 22.23 12.49
CA ALA A 233 10.65 23.37 12.01
C ALA A 233 9.95 23.17 10.65
N THR A 234 10.31 22.17 9.84
CA THR A 234 9.91 22.09 8.41
C THR A 234 8.99 20.93 8.03
N LEU A 235 8.72 19.97 8.93
CA LEU A 235 8.01 18.74 8.57
C LEU A 235 6.49 18.93 8.47
N LYS A 236 5.95 18.80 7.24
CA LYS A 236 4.50 18.84 6.97
C LYS A 236 3.85 17.46 7.19
N PRO A 237 2.57 17.40 7.61
CA PRO A 237 1.80 16.15 7.68
C PRO A 237 1.73 15.36 6.35
N SER A 238 1.87 16.03 5.20
CA SER A 238 1.91 15.39 3.87
C SER A 238 3.09 14.43 3.65
N HIS A 239 4.17 14.57 4.43
CA HIS A 239 5.29 13.64 4.36
C HIS A 239 4.90 12.26 4.93
N LEU A 240 4.03 12.20 5.94
CA LEU A 240 3.53 10.93 6.50
C LEU A 240 2.69 10.16 5.47
N THR A 241 1.78 10.84 4.77
CA THR A 241 0.92 10.18 3.76
C THR A 241 1.75 9.65 2.59
N THR A 242 2.77 10.40 2.17
CA THR A 242 3.68 9.99 1.09
C THR A 242 4.55 8.81 1.51
N LEU A 243 5.04 8.82 2.75
CA LEU A 243 5.84 7.74 3.30
C LEU A 243 5.03 6.47 3.51
N ALA A 244 3.79 6.57 4.00
CA ALA A 244 2.85 5.45 4.10
C ALA A 244 2.51 4.87 2.72
N SER A 245 2.33 5.72 1.70
CA SER A 245 2.18 5.28 0.31
C SER A 245 3.39 4.47 -0.18
N MET A 246 4.62 4.93 0.12
CA MET A 246 5.84 4.18 -0.23
C MET A 246 5.97 2.87 0.53
N GLU A 247 5.67 2.88 1.83
CA GLU A 247 5.66 1.69 2.67
C GLU A 247 4.74 0.61 2.08
N ASN A 248 3.52 0.99 1.70
CA ASN A 248 2.56 0.09 1.04
C ASN A 248 3.08 -0.43 -0.29
N ARG A 249 3.72 0.42 -1.10
CA ARG A 249 4.32 0.00 -2.37
C ARG A 249 5.44 -1.01 -2.16
N PHE A 250 6.29 -0.86 -1.15
CA PHE A 250 7.31 -1.86 -0.82
C PHE A 250 6.70 -3.16 -0.28
N LEU A 251 5.61 -3.07 0.49
CA LEU A 251 4.90 -4.22 1.05
C LEU A 251 4.30 -5.15 -0.03
N GLN A 252 3.81 -4.58 -1.13
CA GLN A 252 3.21 -5.34 -2.23
C GLN A 252 4.23 -6.21 -2.99
N ILE A 253 5.49 -5.78 -3.06
CA ILE A 253 6.49 -6.40 -3.95
C ILE A 253 6.82 -7.85 -3.57
N PRO A 254 7.14 -8.17 -2.29
CA PRO A 254 7.38 -9.56 -1.88
C PRO A 254 6.20 -10.48 -2.17
N ALA A 255 4.96 -10.01 -1.99
CA ALA A 255 3.77 -10.80 -2.24
C ALA A 255 3.64 -11.15 -3.73
N ILE A 256 3.85 -10.18 -4.62
CA ILE A 256 3.82 -10.42 -6.06
C ILE A 256 4.98 -11.35 -6.48
N LEU A 257 6.19 -11.09 -5.99
CA LEU A 257 7.36 -11.89 -6.35
C LEU A 257 7.29 -13.32 -5.84
N ALA A 258 6.65 -13.57 -4.69
CA ALA A 258 6.40 -14.93 -4.19
C ALA A 258 5.60 -15.75 -5.22
N SER A 259 4.52 -15.19 -5.78
CA SER A 259 3.75 -15.88 -6.82
C SER A 259 4.58 -16.20 -8.08
N ALA A 260 5.51 -15.32 -8.46
CA ALA A 260 6.41 -15.57 -9.57
C ALA A 260 7.49 -16.62 -9.25
N GLU A 261 7.97 -16.67 -8.00
CA GLU A 261 8.89 -17.71 -7.53
C GLU A 261 8.25 -19.10 -7.54
N ASP A 262 6.96 -19.20 -7.18
CA ASP A 262 6.20 -20.44 -7.24
C ASP A 262 6.02 -20.91 -8.69
N VAL A 263 5.60 -20.01 -9.60
CA VAL A 263 5.52 -20.32 -11.04
C VAL A 263 6.86 -20.82 -11.60
N LEU A 264 7.97 -20.18 -11.23
CA LEU A 264 9.31 -20.61 -11.66
C LEU A 264 9.72 -21.98 -11.09
N HIS A 265 9.30 -22.28 -9.86
CA HIS A 265 9.52 -23.58 -9.25
C HIS A 265 8.74 -24.67 -10.00
N GLU A 266 7.45 -24.48 -10.20
CA GLU A 266 6.59 -25.45 -10.88
C GLU A 266 6.99 -25.66 -12.34
N LEU A 267 7.41 -24.60 -13.06
CA LEU A 267 7.96 -24.74 -14.42
C LEU A 267 9.28 -25.53 -14.44
N SER A 268 10.08 -25.48 -13.37
CA SER A 268 11.29 -26.29 -13.25
C SER A 268 10.94 -27.77 -13.02
N GLU A 269 9.88 -28.05 -12.25
CA GLU A 269 9.35 -29.41 -12.08
C GLU A 269 8.76 -29.94 -13.39
N LEU A 270 7.98 -29.14 -14.12
CA LEU A 270 7.46 -29.49 -15.44
C LEU A 270 8.60 -29.77 -16.42
N HIS A 271 9.65 -28.94 -16.46
CA HIS A 271 10.84 -29.21 -17.27
C HIS A 271 11.46 -30.59 -16.95
N SER A 272 11.57 -30.92 -15.66
CA SER A 272 12.12 -32.21 -15.24
C SER A 272 11.27 -33.39 -15.73
N LEU A 273 9.93 -33.25 -15.68
CA LEU A 273 8.98 -34.23 -16.16
C LEU A 273 9.08 -34.41 -17.68
N LEU A 274 9.11 -33.31 -18.43
CA LEU A 274 9.23 -33.36 -19.89
C LEU A 274 10.52 -34.05 -20.33
N ARG A 275 11.62 -33.81 -19.60
CA ARG A 275 12.90 -34.50 -19.82
C ARG A 275 12.83 -36.01 -19.55
N THR A 276 12.05 -36.44 -18.55
CA THR A 276 11.87 -37.89 -18.29
C THR A 276 11.04 -38.59 -19.35
N HIS A 277 10.06 -37.89 -19.93
CA HIS A 277 9.23 -38.43 -21.00
C HIS A 277 9.95 -38.50 -22.35
N ASP A 278 10.94 -37.64 -22.57
CA ASP A 278 11.61 -37.50 -23.86
C ASP A 278 13.14 -37.44 -23.69
N SER A 279 13.73 -38.59 -23.37
CA SER A 279 15.17 -38.77 -23.12
C SER A 279 16.07 -38.50 -24.34
N HIS A 280 15.49 -38.35 -25.53
CA HIS A 280 16.20 -38.00 -26.77
C HIS A 280 16.18 -36.49 -27.09
N THR A 281 15.42 -35.69 -26.33
CA THR A 281 15.35 -34.24 -26.55
C THR A 281 16.30 -33.54 -25.60
N MET A 282 17.34 -32.91 -26.16
CA MET A 282 18.14 -31.92 -25.45
C MET A 282 17.24 -30.72 -25.17
N LEU A 283 16.44 -30.74 -24.10
CA LEU A 283 15.79 -29.50 -23.68
C LEU A 283 16.91 -28.51 -23.35
N PRO A 284 16.86 -27.26 -23.86
CA PRO A 284 17.79 -26.21 -23.47
C PRO A 284 17.86 -26.11 -21.94
N SER A 285 18.95 -25.57 -21.40
CA SER A 285 19.24 -25.38 -19.95
C SER A 285 18.26 -24.46 -19.17
N SER A 286 16.99 -24.44 -19.58
CA SER A 286 15.83 -23.76 -18.99
C SER A 286 15.67 -24.00 -17.50
N ALA A 287 15.97 -25.18 -16.96
CA ALA A 287 15.95 -25.38 -15.50
C ALA A 287 16.92 -24.46 -14.76
N VAL A 288 18.13 -24.26 -15.31
CA VAL A 288 19.11 -23.33 -14.73
C VAL A 288 18.64 -21.89 -14.90
N ASP A 289 18.06 -21.55 -16.05
CA ASP A 289 17.51 -20.22 -16.33
C ASP A 289 16.38 -19.86 -15.36
N PHE A 290 15.41 -20.77 -15.15
CA PHE A 290 14.32 -20.60 -14.18
C PHE A 290 14.86 -20.50 -12.75
N ALA A 291 15.82 -21.33 -12.36
CA ALA A 291 16.46 -21.23 -11.05
C ALA A 291 17.18 -19.89 -10.85
N ASN A 292 17.85 -19.37 -11.89
CA ASN A 292 18.49 -18.06 -11.86
C ASN A 292 17.46 -16.93 -11.71
N LEU A 293 16.36 -16.97 -12.48
CA LEU A 293 15.26 -16.01 -12.36
C LEU A 293 14.62 -16.06 -10.97
N ARG A 294 14.45 -17.25 -10.38
CA ARG A 294 13.90 -17.43 -9.04
C ARG A 294 14.79 -16.80 -7.98
N ARG A 295 16.12 -17.02 -8.07
CA ARG A 295 17.09 -16.35 -7.18
C ARG A 295 17.05 -14.83 -7.31
N ARG A 296 16.82 -14.30 -8.52
CA ARG A 296 16.67 -12.84 -8.76
C ARG A 296 15.38 -12.28 -8.16
N CYS A 297 14.28 -13.02 -8.24
CA CYS A 297 13.04 -12.68 -7.55
C CYS A 297 13.27 -12.63 -6.04
N GLY A 298 13.90 -13.66 -5.46
CA GLY A 298 14.20 -13.70 -4.04
C GLY A 298 15.11 -12.57 -3.58
N ALA A 299 16.12 -12.19 -4.38
CA ALA A 299 16.96 -11.04 -4.10
C ALA A 299 16.18 -9.71 -4.11
N SER A 300 15.28 -9.54 -5.09
CA SER A 300 14.42 -8.35 -5.22
C SER A 300 13.40 -8.28 -4.08
N SER A 301 12.83 -9.41 -3.69
CA SER A 301 11.91 -9.55 -2.56
C SER A 301 12.58 -9.14 -1.24
N ARG A 302 13.79 -9.66 -0.95
CA ARG A 302 14.56 -9.26 0.24
C ARG A 302 14.90 -7.77 0.26
N ALA A 303 15.27 -7.20 -0.89
CA ALA A 303 15.53 -5.76 -1.00
C ALA A 303 14.27 -4.93 -0.69
N ALA A 304 13.12 -5.32 -1.25
CA ALA A 304 11.85 -4.66 -0.97
C ALA A 304 11.43 -4.80 0.51
N MET A 305 11.60 -5.98 1.13
CA MET A 305 11.32 -6.18 2.56
C MET A 305 12.19 -5.28 3.46
N TYR A 306 13.48 -5.16 3.14
CA TYR A 306 14.38 -4.25 3.85
C TYR A 306 13.90 -2.80 3.74
N LEU A 307 13.56 -2.34 2.52
CA LEU A 307 13.05 -0.99 2.29
C LEU A 307 11.71 -0.75 2.96
N HIS A 308 10.81 -1.73 2.97
CA HIS A 308 9.55 -1.68 3.71
C HIS A 308 9.80 -1.46 5.21
N LYS A 309 10.64 -2.29 5.84
CA LYS A 309 10.99 -2.15 7.27
C LYS A 309 11.62 -0.80 7.58
N ARG A 310 12.48 -0.31 6.67
CA ARG A 310 13.10 1.01 6.81
C ARG A 310 12.07 2.13 6.69
N ALA A 311 11.18 2.07 5.70
CA ALA A 311 10.10 3.04 5.51
C ALA A 311 9.16 3.10 6.71
N GLN A 312 8.75 1.94 7.22
CA GLN A 312 7.93 1.82 8.43
C GLN A 312 8.62 2.44 9.65
N THR A 313 9.92 2.17 9.84
CA THR A 313 10.70 2.76 10.95
C THR A 313 10.79 4.28 10.82
N THR A 314 11.02 4.80 9.62
CA THR A 314 11.03 6.24 9.35
C THR A 314 9.66 6.86 9.61
N ALA A 315 8.56 6.18 9.25
CA ALA A 315 7.20 6.67 9.48
C ALA A 315 6.87 6.75 10.97
N GLN A 316 7.25 5.73 11.74
CA GLN A 316 7.10 5.71 13.19
C GLN A 316 7.93 6.82 13.86
N LEU A 317 9.18 7.02 13.43
CA LEU A 317 10.02 8.11 13.94
C LEU A 317 9.36 9.47 13.68
N LEU A 318 8.86 9.70 12.46
CA LEU A 318 8.20 10.94 12.08
C LEU A 318 6.93 11.17 12.91
N ALA A 319 6.10 10.15 13.08
CA ALA A 319 4.88 10.23 13.89
C ALA A 319 5.20 10.56 15.36
N ASN A 320 6.21 9.91 15.94
CA ASN A 320 6.67 10.18 17.30
C ASN A 320 7.20 11.61 17.45
N THR A 321 7.94 12.09 16.45
CA THR A 321 8.49 13.46 16.42
C THR A 321 7.37 14.50 16.37
N LEU A 322 6.35 14.27 15.55
CA LEU A 322 5.18 15.15 15.46
C LEU A 322 4.40 15.17 16.78
N SER A 323 4.18 14.02 17.41
CA SER A 323 3.53 13.96 18.73
C SER A 323 4.34 14.68 19.82
N PHE A 324 5.68 14.52 19.82
CA PHE A 324 6.55 15.24 20.74
C PHE A 324 6.47 16.75 20.55
N ARG A 325 6.39 17.23 19.30
CA ARG A 325 6.17 18.64 18.99
C ARG A 325 4.84 19.13 19.55
N GLU A 326 3.74 18.41 19.33
CA GLU A 326 2.43 18.78 19.87
C GLU A 326 2.46 18.89 21.40
N GLN A 327 3.20 18.01 22.07
CA GLN A 327 3.42 18.08 23.52
C GLN A 327 4.23 19.31 23.95
N LEU A 328 5.31 19.65 23.21
CA LEU A 328 6.11 20.85 23.49
C LEU A 328 5.32 22.14 23.26
N ASP A 329 4.55 22.21 22.18
CA ASP A 329 3.70 23.36 21.86
C ASP A 329 2.61 23.53 22.93
N THR A 330 1.98 22.43 23.36
CA THR A 330 1.03 22.42 24.49
C THR A 330 1.70 22.88 25.79
N ARG A 331 2.94 22.46 26.06
CA ARG A 331 3.68 22.88 27.25
C ARG A 331 3.99 24.37 27.25
N LYS A 332 4.43 24.92 26.11
CA LYS A 332 4.66 26.38 25.95
C LYS A 332 3.38 27.18 26.12
N GLN A 333 2.26 26.68 25.59
CA GLN A 333 0.94 27.29 25.79
C GLN A 333 0.54 27.26 27.27
N ASN A 334 0.74 26.14 27.96
CA ASN A 334 0.47 26.02 29.40
C ASN A 334 1.35 26.98 30.22
N GLU A 335 2.63 27.12 29.89
CA GLU A 335 3.51 28.08 30.56
C GLU A 335 3.07 29.53 30.34
N SER A 336 2.66 29.86 29.11
CA SER A 336 2.08 31.17 28.77
C SER A 336 0.74 31.40 29.50
N MET A 337 -0.08 30.37 29.67
CA MET A 337 -1.29 30.43 30.47
C MET A 337 -0.96 30.64 31.95
N LEU A 338 0.10 30.01 32.48
CA LEU A 338 0.55 30.23 33.86
C LEU A 338 1.03 31.66 34.08
N SER A 339 1.77 32.25 33.14
CA SER A 339 2.19 33.66 33.24
C SER A 339 0.99 34.60 33.14
N LEU A 340 0.03 34.31 32.25
CA LEU A 340 -1.23 35.04 32.17
C LEU A 340 -2.03 34.95 33.47
N ASN A 341 -2.13 33.77 34.08
CA ASN A 341 -2.79 33.56 35.37
C ASN A 341 -2.11 34.35 36.50
N LYS A 342 -0.77 34.42 36.53
CA LYS A 342 -0.05 35.28 37.50
C LYS A 342 -0.41 36.75 37.33
N SER A 343 -0.49 37.24 36.10
CA SER A 343 -0.93 38.61 35.80
C SER A 343 -2.38 38.86 36.23
N VAL A 344 -3.28 37.90 35.99
CA VAL A 344 -4.68 37.98 36.45
C VAL A 344 -4.74 38.07 37.98
N VAL A 345 -4.01 37.20 38.69
CA VAL A 345 -3.94 37.23 40.16
C VAL A 345 -3.40 38.57 40.68
N PHE A 346 -2.41 39.16 40.00
CA PHE A 346 -1.87 40.47 40.37
C PHE A 346 -2.93 41.57 40.22
N ILE A 347 -3.65 41.62 39.09
CA ILE A 347 -4.71 42.61 38.84
C ILE A 347 -5.86 42.46 39.85
N THR A 348 -6.29 41.23 40.13
CA THR A 348 -7.35 40.99 41.13
C THR A 348 -6.91 41.40 42.54
N THR A 349 -5.64 41.21 42.88
CA THR A 349 -5.11 41.67 44.17
C THR A 349 -5.09 43.19 44.26
N LEU A 350 -4.70 43.88 43.19
CA LEU A 350 -4.69 45.35 43.13
C LEU A 350 -6.11 45.93 43.26
N THR A 351 -7.08 45.36 42.53
CA THR A 351 -8.47 45.81 42.63
C THR A 351 -9.06 45.59 44.03
N LEU A 352 -8.78 44.46 44.67
CA LEU A 352 -9.22 44.19 46.05
C LEU A 352 -8.61 45.18 47.07
N LEU A 353 -7.38 45.63 46.83
CA LEU A 353 -6.71 46.63 47.67
C LEU A 353 -7.29 48.04 47.50
N TYR A 354 -7.62 48.43 46.28
CA TYR A 354 -8.08 49.80 45.98
C TYR A 354 -9.59 50.00 46.13
N LEU A 355 -10.40 48.96 45.94
CA LEU A 355 -11.86 49.07 45.93
C LEU A 355 -12.45 49.55 47.28
N PRO A 356 -12.05 49.03 48.46
CA PRO A 356 -12.63 49.45 49.73
C PRO A 356 -12.31 50.91 50.11
N PRO A 357 -11.05 51.37 50.05
CA PRO A 357 -10.73 52.78 50.29
C PRO A 357 -11.44 53.72 49.32
N SER A 358 -11.55 53.34 48.03
CA SER A 358 -12.24 54.16 47.03
C SER A 358 -13.72 54.31 47.31
N PHE A 359 -14.39 53.23 47.75
CA PHE A 359 -15.80 53.27 48.18
C PHE A 359 -15.99 54.20 49.38
N VAL A 360 -15.15 54.05 50.40
CA VAL A 360 -15.17 54.89 51.61
C VAL A 360 -14.89 56.36 51.25
N ALA A 361 -13.93 56.63 50.36
CA ALA A 361 -13.63 57.97 49.86
C ALA A 361 -14.80 58.58 49.09
N THR A 362 -15.53 57.79 48.30
CA THR A 362 -16.72 58.28 47.58
C THR A 362 -17.87 58.58 48.54
N PHE A 363 -18.11 57.69 49.51
CA PHE A 363 -19.18 57.85 50.50
C PHE A 363 -18.97 59.07 51.41
N PHE A 364 -17.72 59.32 51.80
CA PHE A 364 -17.36 60.41 52.71
C PHE A 364 -16.87 61.69 52.01
N GLY A 365 -16.48 61.61 50.75
CA GLY A 365 -15.87 62.72 49.99
C GLY A 365 -16.79 63.93 49.80
N MET A 366 -18.11 63.71 49.82
CA MET A 366 -19.10 64.79 49.71
C MET A 366 -19.48 65.42 51.06
N ASN A 367 -19.15 64.79 52.20
CA ASN A 367 -19.69 65.15 53.50
C ASN A 367 -18.68 65.83 54.44
N PHE A 368 -17.37 65.75 54.15
CA PHE A 368 -16.33 66.27 55.04
C PHE A 368 -15.71 67.61 54.62
N PHE A 369 -15.89 68.01 53.36
CA PHE A 369 -15.36 69.25 52.81
C PHE A 369 -16.52 70.16 52.43
N ASP A 370 -16.67 71.26 53.16
CA ASP A 370 -17.65 72.31 52.85
C ASP A 370 -16.91 73.57 52.39
N LEU A 371 -17.47 74.24 51.37
CA LEU A 371 -16.93 75.47 50.82
C LEU A 371 -17.66 76.64 51.47
N ASP A 372 -17.00 77.31 52.40
CA ASP A 372 -17.54 78.50 53.04
C ASP A 372 -17.61 79.66 52.03
N ASN A 373 -18.84 80.02 51.64
CA ASN A 373 -19.15 80.94 50.55
C ASN A 373 -18.78 82.40 50.87
N GLU A 374 -18.44 82.73 52.13
CA GLU A 374 -18.05 84.09 52.53
C GLU A 374 -16.53 84.33 52.50
N ASN A 375 -15.69 83.30 52.65
CA ASN A 375 -14.24 83.48 52.81
C ASN A 375 -13.37 82.69 51.81
N ASN A 376 -13.96 81.95 50.86
CA ASN A 376 -13.23 81.16 49.86
C ASN A 376 -12.19 80.19 50.48
N ARG A 377 -12.47 79.67 51.68
CA ARG A 377 -11.59 78.72 52.39
C ARG A 377 -12.29 77.37 52.52
N ILE A 378 -11.55 76.32 52.19
CA ILE A 378 -12.00 74.94 52.36
C ILE A 378 -11.88 74.60 53.85
N ILE A 379 -12.99 74.40 54.55
CA ILE A 379 -12.99 74.03 55.96
C ILE A 379 -13.15 72.52 56.03
N SER A 380 -12.11 71.83 56.53
CA SER A 380 -12.13 70.39 56.74
C SER A 380 -12.72 70.08 58.11
N THR A 381 -13.70 69.17 58.15
CA THR A 381 -14.33 68.74 59.41
C THR A 381 -13.32 67.97 60.29
N PRO A 382 -13.23 68.20 61.61
CA PRO A 382 -12.28 67.52 62.50
C PRO A 382 -12.48 65.99 62.63
N MET A 383 -13.52 65.42 62.01
CA MET A 383 -13.87 63.99 62.04
C MET A 383 -13.23 63.15 60.91
N ILE A 384 -12.28 63.71 60.17
CA ILE A 384 -11.57 63.02 59.07
C ILE A 384 -10.85 61.73 59.51
N TRP A 385 -10.57 61.56 60.80
CA TRP A 385 -9.99 60.33 61.34
C TRP A 385 -10.90 59.10 61.17
N ILE A 386 -12.22 59.29 61.16
CA ILE A 386 -13.21 58.20 60.96
C ILE A 386 -13.04 57.59 59.57
N TYR A 387 -12.77 58.42 58.55
CA TYR A 387 -12.48 57.96 57.20
C TYR A 387 -11.27 57.00 57.17
N ILE A 388 -10.18 57.34 57.87
CA ILE A 388 -8.96 56.52 57.92
C ILE A 388 -9.25 55.17 58.60
N VAL A 389 -9.93 55.19 59.74
CA VAL A 389 -10.26 53.98 60.50
C VAL A 389 -11.20 53.06 59.72
N CYS A 390 -12.27 53.60 59.11
CA CYS A 390 -13.19 52.83 58.29
C CYS A 390 -12.52 52.22 57.06
N SER A 391 -11.63 52.97 56.39
CA SER A 391 -10.88 52.50 55.22
C SER A 391 -9.95 51.33 55.57
N ILE A 392 -9.20 51.43 56.68
CA ILE A 392 -8.31 50.36 57.15
C ILE A 392 -9.11 49.11 57.54
N LEU A 393 -10.20 49.28 58.31
CA LEU A 393 -11.03 48.17 58.75
C LEU A 393 -11.66 47.42 57.57
N LEU A 394 -12.19 48.16 56.58
CA LEU A 394 -12.82 47.56 55.41
C LEU A 394 -11.80 46.85 54.52
N THR A 395 -10.59 47.41 54.35
CA THR A 395 -9.50 46.77 53.61
C THR A 395 -9.02 45.49 54.31
N ALA A 396 -8.89 45.50 55.64
CA ALA A 396 -8.54 44.30 56.40
C ALA A 396 -9.62 43.21 56.26
N ALA A 397 -10.89 43.60 56.30
CA ALA A 397 -12.00 42.67 56.10
C ALA A 397 -12.02 42.05 54.70
N THR A 398 -11.78 42.83 53.63
CA THR A 398 -11.74 42.30 52.27
C THR A 398 -10.55 41.37 52.03
N PHE A 399 -9.37 41.69 52.55
CA PHE A 399 -8.21 40.78 52.50
C PHE A 399 -8.43 39.50 53.31
N PHE A 400 -9.05 39.59 54.49
CA PHE A 400 -9.38 38.44 55.31
C PHE A 400 -10.36 37.50 54.59
N ILE A 401 -11.42 38.04 53.98
CA ILE A 401 -12.39 37.25 53.19
C ILE A 401 -11.70 36.59 51.98
N TYR A 402 -10.82 37.30 51.28
CA TYR A 402 -10.06 36.77 50.14
C TYR A 402 -9.13 35.62 50.53
N HIS A 403 -8.38 35.77 51.62
CA HIS A 403 -7.49 34.71 52.10
C HIS A 403 -8.29 33.50 52.59
N MET A 404 -9.43 33.72 53.28
CA MET A 404 -10.35 32.64 53.65
C MET A 404 -10.94 31.91 52.44
N LEU A 405 -11.19 32.61 51.33
CA LEU A 405 -11.69 32.01 50.09
C LEU A 405 -10.61 31.20 49.35
N LEU A 406 -9.38 31.72 49.30
CA LEU A 406 -8.24 31.07 48.65
C LEU A 406 -7.74 29.83 49.37
N ASP A 407 -7.69 29.85 50.71
CA ASP A 407 -7.23 28.71 51.52
C ASP A 407 -8.22 27.53 51.55
N GLY A 408 -9.30 27.59 50.77
CA GLY A 408 -10.36 26.59 50.82
C GLY A 408 -11.00 26.55 52.20
N GLY A 409 -11.34 27.73 52.73
CA GLY A 409 -12.01 27.91 54.01
C GLY A 409 -13.28 27.04 54.13
N PRO A 410 -13.84 26.90 55.34
CA PRO A 410 -14.80 25.85 55.71
C PRO A 410 -16.07 25.71 54.84
N LEU A 411 -16.39 26.69 53.99
CA LEU A 411 -17.47 26.63 52.99
C LEU A 411 -17.09 25.91 51.68
N GLY A 412 -15.80 25.87 51.29
CA GLY A 412 -15.32 25.17 50.09
C GLY A 412 -15.13 23.65 50.27
N LYS A 413 -15.15 23.15 51.52
CA LYS A 413 -15.01 21.71 51.83
C LYS A 413 -16.34 20.93 51.81
N ARG A 414 -17.46 21.56 51.44
CA ARG A 414 -18.77 20.88 51.28
C ARG A 414 -19.12 20.72 49.79
N LYS A 415 -18.87 19.50 49.28
CA LYS A 415 -19.09 18.91 47.93
C LYS A 415 -17.77 18.81 47.13
N LEU A 416 -17.26 17.63 46.74
CA LEU A 416 -17.89 16.35 46.48
C LEU A 416 -17.52 15.26 47.49
N ASN A 417 -18.55 14.70 48.12
CA ASN A 417 -18.52 13.34 48.64
C ASN A 417 -18.51 12.41 47.42
N LEU A 418 -17.34 11.91 47.01
CA LEU A 418 -17.25 10.79 46.07
C LEU A 418 -16.75 9.57 46.84
N SER A 419 -17.70 8.79 47.34
CA SER A 419 -17.50 7.44 47.83
C SER A 419 -16.99 6.55 46.68
N SER A 420 -15.67 6.52 46.46
CA SER A 420 -15.01 5.57 45.54
C SER A 420 -13.51 5.35 45.85
N LEU A 421 -12.98 5.92 46.94
CA LEU A 421 -11.58 5.69 47.36
C LEU A 421 -11.28 4.25 47.84
N LYS A 422 -12.28 3.36 47.86
CA LYS A 422 -12.07 1.93 48.11
C LYS A 422 -11.72 1.15 46.83
N ASP A 423 -12.09 1.65 45.65
CA ASP A 423 -11.84 0.98 44.36
C ASP A 423 -10.41 1.22 43.83
N TRP A 424 -9.80 2.36 44.17
CA TRP A 424 -8.46 2.72 43.68
C TRP A 424 -7.32 1.89 44.28
N ARG A 425 -7.47 1.36 45.50
CA ARG A 425 -6.51 0.41 46.07
C ARG A 425 -6.63 -0.98 45.45
N GLU A 426 -7.85 -1.40 45.12
CA GLU A 426 -8.10 -2.66 44.40
C GLU A 426 -7.57 -2.60 42.96
N MET A 427 -7.75 -1.48 42.25
CA MET A 427 -7.17 -1.29 40.91
C MET A 427 -5.63 -1.25 40.90
N ARG A 428 -4.98 -0.60 41.88
CA ARG A 428 -3.50 -0.63 41.97
C ARG A 428 -2.96 -2.02 42.25
N LEU A 429 -3.67 -2.83 43.04
CA LEU A 429 -3.29 -4.22 43.30
C LEU A 429 -3.51 -5.11 42.06
N TRP A 430 -4.53 -4.82 41.23
CA TRP A 430 -4.77 -5.53 39.98
C TRP A 430 -3.73 -5.17 38.89
N VAL A 431 -3.39 -3.88 38.73
CA VAL A 431 -2.38 -3.41 37.76
C VAL A 431 -0.98 -3.93 38.10
N ARG A 432 -0.62 -3.97 39.39
CA ARG A 432 0.68 -4.51 39.85
C ARG A 432 0.80 -6.03 39.69
N ARG A 433 -0.32 -6.76 39.71
CA ARG A 433 -0.35 -8.22 39.50
C ARG A 433 -0.26 -8.58 38.00
N ARG A 434 -0.69 -7.68 37.11
CA ARG A 434 -0.56 -7.83 35.64
C ARG A 434 0.85 -7.54 35.15
N SER A 435 1.56 -6.57 35.73
CA SER A 435 2.96 -6.27 35.37
C SER A 435 3.94 -7.38 35.76
N THR A 436 3.67 -8.13 36.83
CA THR A 436 4.51 -9.27 37.25
C THR A 436 4.26 -10.56 36.46
N PHE A 437 3.20 -10.62 35.65
CA PHE A 437 2.92 -11.76 34.75
C PHE A 437 3.58 -11.62 33.37
N ALA A 438 4.05 -10.41 33.00
CA ALA A 438 4.76 -10.16 31.75
C ALA A 438 6.29 -10.41 31.85
N GLU A 439 6.82 -10.70 33.05
CA GLU A 439 8.26 -10.85 33.29
C GLU A 439 8.65 -12.27 33.73
N LYS A 440 7.83 -13.27 33.40
CA LYS A 440 8.19 -14.71 33.51
C LYS A 440 7.69 -15.50 32.30
N GLN A 441 8.33 -15.28 31.16
CA GLN A 441 8.56 -16.35 30.18
C GLN A 441 10.08 -16.50 30.00
N PRO A 442 10.72 -17.50 30.61
CA PRO A 442 12.06 -17.87 30.22
C PRO A 442 12.02 -18.55 28.85
N LEU A 443 12.83 -18.04 27.93
CA LEU A 443 13.29 -18.74 26.73
C LEU A 443 13.89 -20.09 27.16
N SER A 444 13.23 -21.20 26.83
CA SER A 444 13.87 -22.51 26.79
C SER A 444 14.49 -22.70 25.41
N VAL A 445 15.81 -22.47 25.34
CA VAL A 445 16.66 -23.10 24.34
C VAL A 445 17.00 -24.48 24.89
N SER A 446 16.62 -25.54 24.17
CA SER A 446 17.23 -26.86 24.32
C SER A 446 17.58 -27.42 22.96
N ASP A 447 18.81 -27.89 22.87
CA ASP A 447 19.43 -28.59 21.76
C ASP A 447 18.71 -29.87 21.30
N ALA A 448 19.14 -30.31 20.11
CA ALA A 448 19.06 -31.64 19.50
C ALA A 448 17.77 -32.01 18.71
N CYS A 449 17.79 -31.80 17.39
CA CYS A 449 18.13 -32.86 16.43
C CYS A 449 18.43 -32.27 15.04
#